data_AF-Q1DGU5-F1
#
_entry.id   AF-Q1DGU5-F1
#
_cell.length_a   1.000
_cell.length_b   1.000
_cell.length_c   1.000
_cell.angle_alpha   90.00
_cell.angle_beta   90.00
_cell.angle_gamma   90.00
#
_symmetry.space_group_name_H-M   'P 1'
#
loop_
_entity.id
_entity.type
_entity.pdbx_description
1 polymer ?
#
loop_
_entity_poly.entity_id
_entity_poly.type
_entity_poly.pdbx_seq_one_letter_code
_entity_poly.pdbx_strand_id
1 'polypeptide(L)'
;MSTSYRHTIPANTGIVIGTFQIHRDPKIWGPNAELFDPDNFLPENVAKRHPYSFIPFSAGPRNCLGVRYAWYSMKILLAYIVRQYRLSTTLTLDQVKVAYGVLLALKDGYPVSLEKRK
;
A
#
# COMPACT_ATOMS: atom_id res chain seq x y z
N MET A 1 21.30 -1.09 -19.34
CA MET A 1 22.17 -2.28 -19.17
C MET A 1 21.52 -3.18 -18.12
N SER A 2 20.85 -4.25 -18.55
CA SER A 2 20.24 -5.23 -17.63
C SER A 2 21.33 -6.22 -17.22
N THR A 3 21.88 -6.05 -16.03
CA THR A 3 22.81 -7.03 -15.46
C THR A 3 21.98 -8.25 -15.05
N SER A 4 21.99 -9.29 -15.89
CA SER A 4 21.40 -10.59 -15.54
C SER A 4 22.27 -11.23 -14.47
N TYR A 5 21.92 -10.99 -13.21
CA TYR A 5 22.50 -11.72 -12.10
C TYR A 5 21.91 -13.14 -12.10
N ARG A 6 22.67 -14.12 -12.59
CA ARG A 6 22.31 -15.54 -12.46
C ARG A 6 22.62 -15.98 -11.04
N HIS A 7 21.57 -16.03 -10.21
CA HIS A 7 21.64 -16.63 -8.90
C HIS A 7 20.85 -17.94 -8.90
N THR A 8 21.49 -19.03 -8.47
CA THR A 8 20.81 -20.29 -8.22
C THR A 8 20.28 -20.26 -6.79
N ILE A 9 18.96 -20.32 -6.65
CA ILE A 9 18.30 -20.46 -5.35
C ILE A 9 18.06 -21.96 -5.11
N PRO A 10 18.63 -22.57 -4.05
CA PRO A 10 18.42 -23.97 -3.75
C PRO A 10 16.94 -24.30 -3.51
N ALA A 11 16.55 -25.54 -3.81
CA ALA A 11 15.22 -26.04 -3.46
C ALA A 11 14.96 -25.88 -1.94
N ASN A 12 13.70 -25.64 -1.57
CA ASN A 12 13.25 -25.41 -0.19
C ASN A 12 13.74 -24.11 0.47
N THR A 13 14.31 -23.18 -0.30
CA THR A 13 14.64 -21.84 0.22
C THR A 13 13.38 -20.99 0.34
N GLY A 14 13.11 -20.47 1.55
CA GLY A 14 12.07 -19.48 1.76
C GLY A 14 12.45 -18.13 1.15
N ILE A 15 11.57 -17.57 0.32
CA ILE A 15 11.76 -16.24 -0.27
C ILE A 15 10.71 -15.30 0.32
N VAL A 16 11.17 -14.16 0.80
CA VAL A 16 10.30 -13.09 1.31
C VAL A 16 10.32 -11.93 0.33
N ILE A 17 9.14 -11.49 -0.09
CA ILE A 17 8.97 -10.29 -0.89
C ILE A 17 8.70 -9.11 0.05
N GLY A 18 9.61 -8.14 0.06
CA GLY A 18 9.48 -6.92 0.86
C GLY A 18 8.45 -5.96 0.28
N THR A 19 7.16 -6.28 0.41
CA THR A 19 6.06 -5.46 -0.16
C THR A 19 6.07 -4.03 0.36
N PHE A 20 6.31 -3.84 1.65
CA PHE A 20 6.41 -2.52 2.28
C PHE A 20 7.49 -1.64 1.63
N GLN A 21 8.65 -2.24 1.34
CA GLN A 21 9.78 -1.58 0.69
C GLN A 21 9.51 -1.31 -0.79
N ILE A 22 8.96 -2.28 -1.53
CA ILE A 22 8.66 -2.11 -2.96
C ILE A 22 7.64 -0.98 -3.17
N HIS A 23 6.66 -0.83 -2.28
CA HIS A 23 5.63 0.23 -2.36
C HIS A 23 6.16 1.62 -1.97
N ARG A 24 7.42 1.72 -1.54
CA ARG A 24 8.09 2.95 -1.11
C ARG A 24 9.44 3.18 -1.80
N ASP A 25 9.82 2.32 -2.74
CA ASP A 25 11.11 2.43 -3.41
C ASP A 25 11.12 3.68 -4.31
N PRO A 26 11.97 4.69 -4.04
CA PRO A 26 12.04 5.90 -4.86
C PRO A 26 12.49 5.63 -6.29
N LYS A 27 13.10 4.47 -6.57
CA LYS A 27 13.42 4.04 -7.95
C LYS A 27 12.19 3.66 -8.75
N ILE A 28 11.09 3.32 -8.07
CA ILE A 28 9.81 2.91 -8.66
C ILE A 28 8.77 4.04 -8.58
N TRP A 29 8.71 4.71 -7.43
CA TRP A 29 7.68 5.69 -7.09
C TRP A 29 8.16 7.14 -7.19
N GLY A 30 9.45 7.37 -7.43
CA GLY A 30 10.04 8.71 -7.55
C GLY A 30 10.50 9.29 -6.21
N PRO A 31 11.03 10.52 -6.19
CA PRO A 31 11.61 11.13 -4.99
C PRO A 31 10.60 11.33 -3.85
N ASN A 32 9.31 11.36 -4.16
CA ASN A 32 8.21 11.56 -3.21
C ASN A 32 7.55 10.24 -2.79
N ALA A 33 8.24 9.09 -2.88
CA ALA A 33 7.68 7.76 -2.61
C ALA A 33 7.08 7.58 -1.19
N GLU A 34 7.49 8.41 -0.23
CA GLU A 34 6.98 8.38 1.14
C GLU A 34 5.74 9.29 1.34
N LEU A 35 5.39 10.10 0.34
CA LEU A 35 4.23 11.00 0.41
C LEU A 35 2.97 10.31 -0.10
N PHE A 36 1.84 10.65 0.52
CA PHE A 36 0.53 10.23 0.01
C PHE A 36 0.19 11.02 -1.25
N ASP A 37 0.29 10.37 -2.40
CA ASP A 37 -0.04 10.94 -3.70
C ASP A 37 -0.93 9.96 -4.51
N PRO A 38 -2.25 10.21 -4.57
CA PRO A 38 -3.19 9.41 -5.37
C PRO A 38 -2.90 9.41 -6.88
N ASP A 39 -2.25 10.46 -7.40
CA ASP A 39 -2.02 10.61 -8.84
C ASP A 39 -0.99 9.62 -9.36
N ASN A 40 -0.23 8.99 -8.46
CA ASN A 40 0.58 7.82 -8.79
C ASN A 40 -0.24 6.70 -9.45
N PHE A 41 -1.54 6.63 -9.21
CA PHE A 41 -2.42 5.59 -9.75
C PHE A 41 -3.19 6.02 -11.01
N LEU A 42 -2.90 7.19 -11.57
CA LEU A 42 -3.41 7.58 -12.88
C LEU A 42 -2.93 6.61 -13.98
N PRO A 43 -3.75 6.32 -15.01
CA PRO A 43 -3.44 5.32 -16.04
C PRO A 43 -2.05 5.48 -16.68
N GLU A 44 -1.66 6.71 -17.01
CA GLU A 44 -0.39 7.07 -17.62
C GLU A 44 0.83 6.82 -16.72
N ASN A 45 0.66 6.88 -15.40
CA ASN A 45 1.70 6.60 -14.43
C ASN A 45 1.80 5.10 -14.16
N VAL A 46 0.67 4.41 -14.07
CA VAL A 46 0.62 2.95 -13.94
C VAL A 46 1.24 2.26 -15.15
N ALA A 47 0.96 2.74 -16.36
CA ALA A 47 1.48 2.18 -17.61
C ALA A 47 3.02 2.23 -17.71
N LYS A 48 3.67 3.16 -16.99
CA LYS A 48 5.14 3.31 -16.97
C LYS A 48 5.83 2.37 -15.98
N ARG A 49 5.09 1.77 -15.04
CA ARG A 49 5.66 0.95 -13.96
C ARG A 49 5.54 -0.54 -14.24
N HIS A 50 6.38 -1.33 -13.59
CA HIS A 50 6.28 -2.77 -13.65
C HIS A 50 4.95 -3.23 -13.00
N PRO A 51 4.23 -4.23 -13.55
CA PRO A 51 2.95 -4.68 -12.99
C PRO A 51 3.02 -5.16 -11.53
N TYR A 52 4.20 -5.60 -11.07
CA TYR A 52 4.46 -6.01 -9.68
C TYR A 52 5.04 -4.90 -8.78
N SER A 53 5.08 -3.66 -9.25
CA SER A 53 5.46 -2.50 -8.42
C SER A 53 4.43 -2.19 -7.33
N PHE A 54 3.17 -2.61 -7.51
CA PHE A 54 2.11 -2.43 -6.52
C PHE A 54 1.31 -3.73 -6.34
N ILE A 55 1.54 -4.41 -5.21
CA ILE A 55 0.99 -5.73 -4.88
C ILE A 55 0.40 -5.79 -3.46
N PRO A 56 -0.54 -4.89 -3.10
CA PRO A 56 -1.11 -4.83 -1.75
C PRO A 56 -1.90 -6.09 -1.36
N PHE A 57 -2.35 -6.86 -2.35
CA PHE A 57 -3.07 -8.12 -2.20
C PHE A 57 -2.26 -9.32 -2.72
N SER A 58 -0.93 -9.17 -2.77
CA SER A 58 -0.02 -10.09 -3.44
C SER A 58 -0.32 -10.22 -4.95
N ALA A 59 0.31 -11.18 -5.63
CA ALA A 59 0.14 -11.39 -7.07
C ALA A 59 0.18 -12.87 -7.48
N GLY A 60 -0.22 -13.16 -8.72
CA GLY A 60 -0.22 -14.51 -9.27
C GLY A 60 -1.36 -15.40 -8.77
N PRO A 61 -1.29 -16.72 -8.98
CA PRO A 61 -2.39 -17.66 -8.69
C PRO A 61 -2.68 -17.86 -7.19
N ARG A 62 -1.79 -17.37 -6.31
CA ARG A 62 -1.93 -17.44 -4.85
C ARG A 62 -2.08 -16.03 -4.24
N ASN A 63 -2.64 -15.10 -5.00
CA ASN A 63 -3.00 -13.78 -4.48
C ASN A 63 -4.20 -13.86 -3.52
N CYS A 64 -4.53 -12.73 -2.89
CA CYS A 64 -5.65 -12.67 -1.95
C CYS A 64 -6.98 -13.01 -2.66
N LEU A 65 -7.64 -14.07 -2.21
CA LEU A 65 -8.97 -14.47 -2.68
C LEU A 65 -10.01 -13.34 -2.46
N GLY A 66 -9.84 -12.56 -1.40
CA GLY A 66 -10.74 -11.48 -1.01
C GLY A 66 -10.54 -10.15 -1.76
N VAL A 67 -9.64 -10.06 -2.75
CA VAL A 67 -9.26 -8.78 -3.37
C VAL A 67 -10.45 -7.97 -3.90
N ARG A 68 -11.41 -8.62 -4.57
CA ARG A 68 -12.59 -7.93 -5.12
C ARG A 68 -13.49 -7.42 -4.00
N TYR A 69 -13.74 -8.25 -2.99
CA TYR A 69 -14.54 -7.87 -1.82
C TYR A 69 -13.89 -6.71 -1.07
N ALA A 70 -12.59 -6.79 -0.80
CA ALA A 70 -11.84 -5.75 -0.11
C ALA A 70 -11.96 -4.41 -0.84
N TRP A 71 -11.77 -4.37 -2.16
CA TRP A 71 -11.91 -3.14 -2.94
C TRP A 71 -13.31 -2.54 -2.86
N TYR A 72 -14.36 -3.35 -2.98
CA TYR A 72 -15.73 -2.84 -2.88
C TYR A 72 -16.03 -2.34 -1.47
N SER A 73 -15.74 -3.12 -0.44
CA SER A 73 -15.97 -2.75 0.95
C SER A 73 -15.24 -1.46 1.33
N MET A 74 -13.96 -1.32 0.97
CA MET A 74 -13.19 -0.10 1.24
C MET A 74 -13.77 1.12 0.51
N LYS A 75 -14.08 0.99 -0.80
CA LYS A 75 -14.62 2.12 -1.57
C LYS A 75 -15.99 2.57 -1.05
N ILE A 76 -16.88 1.63 -0.72
CA ILE A 76 -18.20 1.93 -0.16
C ILE A 76 -18.06 2.61 1.20
N LEU A 77 -17.22 2.06 2.08
CA LEU A 77 -16.99 2.63 3.41
C LEU A 77 -16.41 4.04 3.32
N LEU A 78 -15.37 4.24 2.51
CA LEU A 78 -14.75 5.55 2.32
C LEU A 78 -15.75 6.55 1.72
N ALA A 79 -16.50 6.18 0.67
CA ALA A 79 -17.51 7.03 0.06
C ALA A 79 -18.60 7.46 1.07
N TYR A 80 -19.04 6.53 1.93
CA TYR A 80 -19.99 6.86 3.01
C TYR A 80 -19.37 7.84 4.02
N ILE A 81 -18.17 7.53 4.53
CA ILE A 81 -17.48 8.32 5.54
C ILE A 81 -17.23 9.74 5.03
N VAL A 82 -16.65 9.92 3.84
CA VAL A 82 -16.33 11.26 3.31
C VAL A 82 -17.57 12.07 2.95
N ARG A 83 -18.70 11.41 2.65
CA ARG A 83 -19.99 12.07 2.38
C ARG A 83 -20.67 12.55 3.65
N GLN A 84 -20.54 11.80 4.75
CA GLN A 84 -21.26 12.07 5.99
C GLN A 84 -20.41 12.80 7.04
N TYR A 85 -19.09 12.72 6.95
CA TYR A 85 -18.17 13.21 7.97
C TYR A 85 -17.00 14.01 7.37
N ARG A 86 -16.50 14.96 8.16
CA ARG A 86 -15.19 15.57 8.01
C ARG A 86 -14.25 14.87 8.97
N LEU A 87 -13.12 14.39 8.46
CA LEU A 87 -12.10 13.72 9.26
C LEU A 87 -10.99 14.70 9.59
N SER A 88 -10.47 14.62 10.80
CA SER A 88 -9.27 15.33 11.22
C SER A 88 -8.41 14.42 12.10
N THR A 89 -7.11 14.69 12.11
CA THR A 89 -6.15 14.03 12.97
C THR A 89 -5.02 14.99 13.29
N THR A 90 -4.44 14.85 14.48
CA THR A 90 -3.19 15.53 14.84
C THR A 90 -1.95 14.71 14.45
N LEU A 91 -2.15 13.47 14.01
CA LEU A 91 -1.07 12.55 13.65
C LEU A 91 -0.50 12.91 12.28
N THR A 92 0.81 13.15 12.22
CA THR A 92 1.56 13.31 10.97
C THR A 92 2.26 12.01 10.59
N LEU A 93 2.60 11.85 9.31
CA LEU A 93 3.19 10.60 8.80
C LEU A 93 4.53 10.25 9.45
N ASP A 94 5.34 11.24 9.82
CA ASP A 94 6.61 11.07 10.53
C ASP A 94 6.44 10.54 11.97
N GLN A 95 5.26 10.71 12.55
CA GLN A 95 4.93 10.21 13.88
C GLN A 95 4.37 8.78 13.87
N VAL A 96 4.04 8.25 12.68
CA VAL A 96 3.47 6.92 12.52
C VAL A 96 4.49 5.85 12.89
N LYS A 97 4.19 5.11 13.96
CA LYS A 97 4.93 3.89 14.32
C LYS A 97 4.14 2.67 13.90
N VAL A 98 4.77 1.83 13.09
CA VAL A 98 4.19 0.55 12.66
C VAL A 98 4.68 -0.59 13.54
N ALA A 99 3.75 -1.45 13.93
CA ALA A 99 4.03 -2.75 14.53
C ALA A 99 4.00 -3.81 13.43
N TYR A 100 5.11 -4.53 13.28
CA TYR A 100 5.22 -5.67 12.36
C TYR A 100 4.74 -6.93 13.08
N GLY A 101 3.51 -7.36 12.78
CA GLY A 101 2.97 -8.66 13.19
C GLY A 101 2.55 -9.48 11.96
N VAL A 102 1.58 -10.40 12.16
CA VAL A 102 0.90 -11.07 11.04
C VAL A 102 0.25 -10.04 10.10
N LEU A 103 -0.24 -8.94 10.68
CA LEU A 103 -0.67 -7.75 9.97
C LEU A 103 0.20 -6.57 10.38
N LEU A 104 0.42 -5.65 9.45
CA LEU A 104 1.01 -4.35 9.74
C LEU A 104 -0.07 -3.47 10.40
N ALA A 105 0.21 -2.92 11.57
CA ALA A 105 -0.73 -2.08 12.31
C ALA A 105 -0.07 -0.83 12.86
N LEU A 106 -0.86 0.21 13.15
CA LEU A 106 -0.38 1.36 13.92
C LEU A 106 -0.19 0.94 15.38
N LYS A 107 1.02 1.17 15.90
CA LYS A 107 1.38 0.82 17.28
C LYS A 107 0.60 1.65 18.30
N ASP A 108 0.45 2.94 18.02
CA ASP A 108 -0.05 3.92 18.99
C ASP A 108 -1.56 4.23 18.78
N GLY A 109 -2.28 3.33 18.09
CA GLY A 109 -3.72 3.48 17.79
C GLY A 109 -4.03 4.33 16.55
N TYR A 110 -5.29 4.75 16.42
CA TYR A 110 -5.83 5.48 15.26
C TYR A 110 -6.48 6.81 15.72
N PRO A 111 -5.69 7.86 15.99
CA PRO A 111 -6.20 9.14 16.52
C PRO A 111 -6.92 9.95 15.44
N VAL A 112 -8.11 9.52 15.04
CA VAL A 112 -8.95 10.17 14.02
C VAL A 112 -10.23 10.67 14.66
N SER A 113 -10.53 11.96 14.47
CA SER A 113 -11.79 12.58 14.87
C SER A 113 -12.73 12.69 13.68
N LEU A 114 -14.03 12.48 13.92
CA LEU A 114 -15.07 12.59 12.91
C LEU A 114 -16.07 13.66 13.34
N GLU A 115 -16.34 14.61 12.46
CA GLU A 115 -17.38 15.62 12.62
C GLU A 115 -18.43 15.42 11.53
N LYS A 116 -19.73 15.39 11.87
CA LYS A 116 -20.80 15.21 10.88
C LYS A 116 -20.87 16.42 9.94
N ARG A 117 -20.93 16.17 8.63
CA ARG A 117 -21.17 17.21 7.62
C ARG A 117 -22.62 17.70 7.70
N LYS A 118 -22.82 19.02 7.57
CA LYS A 118 -24.14 19.64 7.41
C LYS A 118 -24.66 19.46 5.99
#